data_AF-A0A525CYZ5-F1
#
_entry.id   AF-A0A525CYZ5-F1
#
_cell.length_a   1.000
_cell.length_b   1.000
_cell.length_c   1.000
_cell.angle_alpha   90.00
_cell.angle_beta   90.00
_cell.angle_gamma   90.00
#
_symmetry.space_group_name_H-M   'P 1'
#
loop_
_entity.id
_entity.type
_entity.pdbx_description
1 polymer ?
#
loop_
_entity_poly.entity_id
_entity_poly.type
_entity_poly.pdbx_seq_one_letter_code
_entity_poly.pdbx_strand_id
1 'polypeptide(L)'
;MLRICIVVSALLLASSASAEYSCNKATYGSAEAAYQRGVEQQQEMNRRYEKLCLSNPDCVVFETKQPEVNELRGVRDQALDNYYEARDTLDWMTKNCSWKLMFSAKSFYGTVTNNISATKREFGAMEENCLWKANKIAKSWKCN
;
A
#
# COMPACT_ATOMS: atom_id res chain seq x y z
N MET A 1 -2.60 -4.66 51.13
CA MET A 1 -2.04 -3.85 50.03
C MET A 1 -0.86 -4.51 49.29
N LEU A 2 -0.07 -5.40 49.92
CA LEU A 2 1.11 -6.04 49.30
C LEU A 2 0.85 -6.99 48.11
N ARG A 3 -0.33 -7.63 48.04
CA ARG A 3 -0.65 -8.64 47.01
C ARG A 3 -0.99 -8.05 45.63
N ILE A 4 -1.43 -6.80 45.56
CA ILE A 4 -1.83 -6.16 44.29
C ILE A 4 -0.59 -5.75 43.48
N CYS A 5 0.48 -5.28 44.15
CA CYS A 5 1.72 -4.87 43.48
C CYS A 5 2.43 -6.05 42.78
N ILE A 6 2.40 -7.26 43.34
CA ILE A 6 3.09 -8.42 42.76
C ILE A 6 2.38 -8.91 41.48
N VAL A 7 1.04 -8.88 41.47
CA VAL A 7 0.24 -9.28 40.29
C VAL A 7 0.43 -8.29 39.14
N VAL A 8 0.43 -6.99 39.42
CA VAL A 8 0.66 -5.96 38.39
C VAL A 8 2.07 -6.05 37.80
N SER A 9 3.10 -6.27 38.62
CA SER A 9 4.48 -6.44 38.14
C SER A 9 4.66 -7.71 37.29
N ALA A 10 4.01 -8.82 37.64
CA ALA A 10 4.07 -10.06 36.86
C ALA A 10 3.34 -9.94 35.51
N LEU A 11 2.19 -9.25 35.46
CA LEU A 11 1.47 -8.95 34.21
C LEU A 11 2.27 -8.02 33.29
N LEU A 12 2.91 -6.98 33.84
CA LEU A 12 3.78 -6.09 33.08
C LEU A 12 4.98 -6.85 32.48
N LEU A 13 5.65 -7.70 33.26
CA LEU A 13 6.77 -8.53 32.79
C LEU A 13 6.36 -9.55 31.72
N ALA A 14 5.19 -10.17 31.85
CA ALA A 14 4.68 -11.10 30.84
C ALA A 14 4.34 -10.38 29.52
N SER A 15 3.75 -9.18 29.60
CA SER A 15 3.40 -8.37 28.43
C SER A 15 4.63 -7.84 27.68
N SER A 16 5.67 -7.42 28.39
CA SER A 16 6.94 -6.99 27.80
C SER A 16 7.70 -8.16 27.17
N ALA A 17 7.69 -9.34 27.80
CA ALA A 17 8.33 -10.53 27.26
C ALA A 17 7.64 -11.05 25.98
N SER A 18 6.31 -11.01 25.91
CA SER A 18 5.58 -11.36 24.68
C SER A 18 5.82 -10.34 23.56
N ALA A 19 5.91 -9.04 23.90
CA ALA A 19 6.21 -8.00 22.93
C ALA A 19 7.64 -8.13 22.38
N GLU A 20 8.64 -8.38 23.22
CA GLU A 20 10.02 -8.63 22.77
C GLU A 20 10.15 -9.91 21.93
N TYR A 21 9.40 -10.98 22.26
CA TYR A 21 9.41 -12.21 21.47
C TYR A 21 8.88 -11.99 20.04
N SER A 22 7.86 -11.15 19.91
CA SER A 22 7.32 -10.72 18.60
C SER A 22 8.21 -9.68 17.90
N CYS A 23 9.16 -9.06 18.59
CA CYS A 23 10.15 -8.14 18.04
C CYS A 23 11.37 -8.87 17.48
N ASN A 24 11.14 -9.69 16.46
CA ASN A 24 12.17 -10.50 15.84
C ASN A 24 12.32 -10.19 14.34
N LYS A 25 13.36 -10.76 13.73
CA LYS A 25 13.66 -10.60 12.30
C LYS A 25 12.55 -11.14 11.40
N ALA A 26 11.76 -12.12 11.85
CA ALA A 26 10.65 -12.66 11.08
C ALA A 26 9.48 -11.67 10.97
N THR A 27 9.14 -10.95 12.04
CA THR A 27 8.14 -9.87 12.00
C THR A 27 8.56 -8.70 11.12
N TYR A 28 9.85 -8.36 11.13
CA TYR A 28 10.38 -7.38 10.18
C TYR A 28 10.30 -7.90 8.74
N GLY A 29 10.69 -9.16 8.52
CA GLY A 29 10.64 -9.81 7.23
C GLY A 29 9.21 -9.96 6.68
N SER A 30 8.19 -10.10 7.53
CA SER A 30 6.80 -10.11 7.07
C SER A 30 6.36 -8.73 6.59
N ALA A 31 6.79 -7.64 7.24
CA ALA A 31 6.56 -6.28 6.75
C ALA A 31 7.26 -6.04 5.39
N GLU A 32 8.49 -6.52 5.23
CA GLU A 32 9.20 -6.46 3.94
C GLU A 32 8.47 -7.25 2.85
N ALA A 33 7.99 -8.45 3.16
CA ALA A 33 7.26 -9.29 2.22
C ALA A 33 5.93 -8.64 1.79
N ALA A 34 5.16 -8.09 2.74
CA ALA A 34 3.94 -7.36 2.44
C ALA A 34 4.21 -6.14 1.56
N TYR A 35 5.25 -5.37 1.90
CA TYR A 35 5.68 -4.24 1.09
C TYR A 35 6.03 -4.65 -0.36
N GLN A 36 6.81 -5.73 -0.56
CA GLN A 36 7.17 -6.17 -1.90
C GLN A 36 5.96 -6.61 -2.73
N ARG A 37 4.98 -7.31 -2.12
CA ARG A 37 3.72 -7.62 -2.81
C ARG A 37 2.98 -6.35 -3.25
N GLY A 38 2.98 -5.32 -2.40
CA GLY A 38 2.41 -4.00 -2.75
C GLY A 38 3.12 -3.36 -3.94
N VAL A 39 4.45 -3.41 -3.97
CA VAL A 39 5.26 -2.90 -5.09
C VAL A 39 4.95 -3.65 -6.39
N GLU A 40 4.93 -4.98 -6.35
CA GLU A 40 4.63 -5.82 -7.51
C GLU A 40 3.24 -5.51 -8.09
N GLN A 41 2.22 -5.39 -7.23
CA GLN A 41 0.86 -5.07 -7.65
C GLN A 41 0.74 -3.65 -8.21
N GLN A 42 1.41 -2.66 -7.61
CA GLN A 42 1.46 -1.30 -8.15
C GLN A 42 2.12 -1.27 -9.53
N GLN A 43 3.23 -1.99 -9.72
CA GLN A 43 3.92 -2.04 -11.01
C GLN A 43 3.07 -2.70 -12.10
N GLU A 44 2.41 -3.82 -11.79
CA GLU A 44 1.53 -4.49 -12.76
C GLU A 44 0.31 -3.61 -13.08
N MET A 45 -0.28 -2.96 -12.08
CA MET A 45 -1.35 -1.98 -12.29
C MET A 45 -0.89 -0.88 -13.25
N ASN A 46 0.25 -0.23 -12.97
CA ASN A 46 0.80 0.84 -13.82
C ASN A 46 1.00 0.37 -15.27
N ARG A 47 1.59 -0.82 -15.45
CA ARG A 47 1.85 -1.41 -16.78
C ARG A 47 0.56 -1.68 -17.55
N ARG A 48 -0.44 -2.26 -16.89
CA ARG A 48 -1.74 -2.54 -17.51
C ARG A 48 -2.49 -1.26 -17.83
N TYR A 49 -2.40 -0.27 -16.95
CA TYR A 49 -3.02 1.03 -17.14
C TYR A 49 -2.43 1.77 -18.34
N GLU A 50 -1.10 1.82 -18.44
CA GLU A 50 -0.42 2.40 -19.60
C GLU A 50 -0.83 1.70 -20.90
N LYS A 51 -0.88 0.37 -20.91
CA LYS A 51 -1.36 -0.40 -22.07
C LYS A 51 -2.82 -0.08 -22.41
N LEU A 52 -3.69 0.04 -21.41
CA LEU A 52 -5.09 0.39 -21.58
C LEU A 52 -5.24 1.75 -22.29
N CYS A 53 -4.42 2.71 -21.90
CA CYS A 53 -4.46 4.08 -22.39
C CYS A 53 -3.76 4.30 -23.73
N LEU A 54 -2.76 3.49 -24.07
CA LEU A 54 -2.04 3.59 -25.35
C LEU A 54 -2.70 2.76 -26.46
N SER A 55 -3.45 1.72 -26.13
CA SER A 55 -3.91 0.74 -27.12
C SER A 55 -5.07 1.17 -28.02
N ASN A 56 -5.90 2.15 -27.64
CA ASN A 56 -7.11 2.48 -28.39
C ASN A 56 -7.28 4.01 -28.62
N PRO A 57 -7.08 4.50 -29.85
CA PRO A 57 -7.27 5.91 -30.20
C PRO A 57 -8.68 6.27 -30.73
N ASP A 58 -9.74 5.48 -30.49
CA ASP A 58 -11.09 5.74 -31.05
C ASP A 58 -12.09 6.29 -30.00
N CYS A 59 -13.09 7.08 -30.45
CA CYS A 59 -14.01 7.94 -29.66
C CYS A 59 -14.71 7.33 -28.40
N VAL A 60 -14.59 6.04 -28.06
CA VAL A 60 -15.52 5.33 -27.14
C VAL A 60 -14.83 4.65 -25.94
N VAL A 61 -13.52 4.84 -25.73
CA VAL A 61 -12.72 3.91 -24.90
C VAL A 61 -13.07 3.90 -23.42
N PHE A 62 -13.33 5.04 -22.77
CA PHE A 62 -13.37 5.05 -21.31
C PHE A 62 -14.69 4.53 -20.72
N GLU A 63 -15.83 4.75 -21.39
CA GLU A 63 -17.12 4.16 -20.98
C GLU A 63 -17.18 2.66 -21.28
N THR A 64 -16.62 2.22 -22.42
CA THR A 64 -16.63 0.79 -22.79
C THR A 64 -15.61 -0.04 -22.03
N LYS A 65 -14.50 0.55 -21.58
CA LYS A 65 -13.46 -0.15 -20.79
C LYS A 65 -13.56 0.06 -19.28
N GLN A 66 -14.73 0.51 -18.79
CA GLN A 66 -15.02 0.54 -17.35
C GLN A 66 -14.75 -0.80 -16.63
N PRO A 67 -15.04 -1.97 -17.22
CA PRO A 67 -14.69 -3.24 -16.60
C PRO A 67 -13.19 -3.38 -16.30
N GLU A 68 -12.33 -3.04 -17.28
CA GLU A 68 -10.88 -3.10 -17.12
C GLU A 68 -10.35 -2.05 -16.15
N VAL A 69 -10.92 -0.84 -16.16
CA VAL A 69 -10.58 0.21 -15.18
C VAL A 69 -10.95 -0.25 -13.76
N ASN A 70 -12.13 -0.86 -13.59
CA ASN A 70 -12.56 -1.40 -12.29
C ASN A 70 -11.70 -2.57 -11.83
N GLU A 71 -11.24 -3.42 -12.73
CA GLU A 71 -10.27 -4.47 -12.42
C GLU A 71 -8.95 -3.86 -11.90
N LEU A 72 -8.46 -2.80 -12.56
CA LEU A 72 -7.24 -2.10 -12.15
C LEU A 72 -7.40 -1.35 -10.82
N ARG A 73 -8.60 -0.84 -10.50
CA ARG A 73 -8.94 -0.36 -9.15
C ARG A 73 -8.82 -1.47 -8.12
N GLY A 74 -9.25 -2.68 -8.44
CA GLY A 74 -9.07 -3.85 -7.58
C GLY A 74 -7.58 -4.17 -7.32
N VAL A 75 -6.74 -4.12 -8.35
CA VAL A 75 -5.28 -4.33 -8.19
C VAL A 75 -4.64 -3.22 -7.36
N ARG A 76 -5.06 -1.96 -7.57
CA ARG A 76 -4.65 -0.82 -6.74
C ARG A 76 -4.98 -1.05 -5.26
N ASP A 77 -6.20 -1.47 -4.99
CA ASP A 77 -6.68 -1.66 -3.62
C ASP A 77 -5.91 -2.78 -2.92
N GLN A 78 -5.63 -3.87 -3.62
CA GLN A 78 -4.73 -4.91 -3.11
C GLN A 78 -3.32 -4.37 -2.81
N ALA A 79 -2.78 -3.49 -3.67
CA ALA A 79 -1.46 -2.92 -3.45
C ALA A 79 -1.45 -2.04 -2.18
N LEU A 80 -2.52 -1.25 -1.99
CA LEU A 80 -2.71 -0.43 -0.80
C LEU A 80 -2.88 -1.28 0.45
N ASP A 81 -3.65 -2.37 0.41
CA ASP A 81 -3.83 -3.28 1.53
C ASP A 81 -2.49 -3.88 1.97
N ASN A 82 -1.67 -4.35 1.02
CA ASN A 82 -0.32 -4.83 1.28
C ASN A 82 0.58 -3.76 1.92
N TYR A 83 0.51 -2.51 1.45
CA TYR A 83 1.27 -1.43 2.08
C TYR A 83 0.75 -1.08 3.48
N TYR A 84 -0.55 -1.12 3.73
CA TYR A 84 -1.10 -0.90 5.07
C TYR A 84 -0.70 -2.03 6.03
N GLU A 85 -0.72 -3.29 5.60
CA GLU A 85 -0.22 -4.43 6.37
C GLU A 85 1.24 -4.20 6.80
N ALA A 86 2.10 -3.81 5.85
CA ALA A 86 3.49 -3.48 6.12
C ALA A 86 3.62 -2.31 7.11
N ARG A 87 2.87 -1.22 6.87
CA ARG A 87 2.90 -0.01 7.70
C ARG A 87 2.48 -0.31 9.14
N ASP A 88 1.39 -1.05 9.33
CA ASP A 88 0.82 -1.33 10.65
C ASP A 88 1.74 -2.29 11.43
N THR A 89 2.38 -3.24 10.74
CA THR A 89 3.43 -4.08 11.33
C THR A 89 4.62 -3.22 11.80
N LEU A 90 5.09 -2.29 10.97
CA LEU A 90 6.22 -1.41 11.30
C LEU A 90 5.88 -0.43 12.43
N ASP A 91 4.66 0.12 12.45
CA ASP A 91 4.17 0.98 13.54
C ASP A 91 4.17 0.22 14.87
N TRP A 92 3.60 -0.99 14.87
CA TRP A 92 3.64 -1.87 16.03
C TRP A 92 5.08 -2.12 16.50
N MET A 93 6.00 -2.43 15.57
CA MET A 93 7.41 -2.64 15.91
C MET A 93 8.06 -1.39 16.50
N THR A 94 7.80 -0.20 15.96
CA THR A 94 8.39 1.04 16.48
C THR A 94 7.93 1.38 17.90
N LYS A 95 6.73 0.94 18.29
CA LYS A 95 6.16 1.17 19.63
C LYS A 95 6.61 0.13 20.66
N ASN A 96 6.85 -1.10 20.23
CA ASN A 96 7.01 -2.25 21.12
C ASN A 96 8.42 -2.86 21.13
N CYS A 97 9.26 -2.55 20.14
CA CYS A 97 10.58 -3.17 19.99
C CYS A 97 11.73 -2.32 20.54
N SER A 98 12.82 -3.01 20.89
CA SER A 98 14.05 -2.36 21.33
C SER A 98 14.60 -1.37 20.29
N TRP A 99 15.33 -0.37 20.78
CA TRP A 99 15.89 0.74 20.00
C TRP A 99 16.66 0.32 18.74
N LYS A 100 17.34 -0.84 18.74
CA LYS A 100 18.08 -1.35 17.57
C LYS A 100 17.17 -1.69 16.39
N LEU A 101 16.02 -2.34 16.63
CA LEU A 101 15.07 -2.67 15.57
C LEU A 101 14.17 -1.48 15.21
N MET A 102 13.98 -0.56 16.16
CA MET A 102 13.19 0.65 15.99
C MET A 102 13.72 1.57 14.88
N PHE A 103 15.04 1.73 14.73
CA PHE A 103 15.60 2.60 13.68
C PHE A 103 15.30 2.10 12.27
N SER A 104 15.55 0.81 12.01
CA SER A 104 15.23 0.19 10.71
C SER A 104 13.72 0.22 10.44
N ALA A 105 12.92 -0.15 11.44
CA ALA A 105 11.46 -0.12 11.32
C ALA A 105 10.92 1.28 11.05
N LYS A 106 11.45 2.32 11.71
CA LYS A 106 11.02 3.71 11.53
C LYS A 106 11.39 4.27 10.17
N SER A 107 12.62 4.00 9.70
CA SER A 107 13.03 4.39 8.35
C SER A 107 12.12 3.74 7.31
N PHE A 108 11.89 2.43 7.44
CA PHE A 108 11.06 1.68 6.51
C PHE A 108 9.59 2.12 6.56
N TYR A 109 9.04 2.43 7.75
CA TYR A 109 7.70 3.00 7.91
C TYR A 109 7.51 4.26 7.07
N GLY A 110 8.51 5.14 7.05
CA GLY A 110 8.51 6.34 6.21
C GLY A 110 8.41 6.01 4.72
N THR A 111 9.21 5.05 4.26
CA THR A 111 9.16 4.56 2.87
C THR A 111 7.78 4.00 2.50
N VAL A 112 7.21 3.13 3.34
CA VAL A 112 5.88 2.55 3.10
C VAL A 112 4.81 3.64 3.04
N THR A 113 4.85 4.61 3.97
CA THR A 113 3.90 5.74 4.02
C THR A 113 3.97 6.62 2.76
N ASN A 114 5.18 6.86 2.27
CA ASN A 114 5.39 7.60 1.02
C ASN A 114 4.83 6.84 -0.17
N ASN A 115 5.00 5.52 -0.24
CA ASN A 115 4.46 4.70 -1.33
C ASN A 115 2.94 4.64 -1.31
N ILE A 116 2.28 4.48 -0.15
CA ILE A 116 0.81 4.60 -0.04
C ILE A 116 0.33 5.92 -0.65
N SER A 117 1.02 7.01 -0.33
CA SER A 117 0.69 8.35 -0.82
C SER A 117 0.98 8.52 -2.32
N ALA A 118 2.04 7.89 -2.82
CA ALA A 118 2.37 7.86 -4.24
C ALA A 118 1.34 7.07 -5.04
N THR A 119 1.02 5.83 -4.64
CA THR A 119 0.05 4.96 -5.32
C THR A 119 -1.31 5.62 -5.47
N LYS A 120 -1.83 6.27 -4.41
CA LYS A 120 -3.09 7.02 -4.49
C LYS A 120 -3.05 8.17 -5.50
N ARG A 121 -1.96 8.93 -5.53
CA ARG A 121 -1.79 10.07 -6.45
C ARG A 121 -1.58 9.63 -7.89
N GLU A 122 -0.69 8.66 -8.10
CA GLU A 122 -0.34 8.14 -9.42
C GLU A 122 -1.56 7.54 -10.11
N PHE A 123 -2.36 6.74 -9.39
CA PHE A 123 -3.57 6.15 -9.97
C PHE A 123 -4.59 7.22 -10.39
N GLY A 124 -4.84 8.23 -9.55
CA GLY A 124 -5.73 9.34 -9.90
C GLY A 124 -5.24 10.11 -11.13
N ALA A 125 -3.95 10.45 -11.19
CA ALA A 125 -3.36 11.13 -12.33
C ALA A 125 -3.43 10.27 -13.62
N MET A 126 -3.29 8.95 -13.49
CA MET A 126 -3.45 8.01 -14.58
C MET A 126 -4.90 7.98 -15.10
N GLU A 127 -5.89 7.88 -14.22
CA GLU A 127 -7.32 8.01 -14.55
C GLU A 127 -7.64 9.30 -15.32
N GLU A 128 -7.23 10.43 -14.78
CA GLU A 128 -7.47 11.73 -15.40
C GLU A 128 -6.79 11.88 -16.76
N ASN A 129 -5.52 11.45 -16.89
CA ASN A 129 -4.78 11.56 -18.15
C ASN A 129 -5.45 10.74 -19.25
N CYS A 130 -5.94 9.54 -18.93
CA CYS A 130 -6.57 8.69 -19.93
C CYS A 130 -7.98 9.15 -20.31
N LEU A 131 -8.74 9.70 -19.36
CA LEU A 131 -9.97 10.42 -19.65
C LEU A 131 -9.72 11.65 -20.54
N TRP A 132 -8.68 12.43 -20.25
CA TRP A 132 -8.32 13.60 -21.04
C TRP A 132 -7.93 13.22 -22.47
N LYS A 133 -7.10 12.19 -22.65
CA LYS A 133 -6.73 11.67 -23.98
C LYS A 133 -7.94 11.19 -24.76
N ALA A 134 -8.83 10.42 -24.13
CA ALA A 134 -10.07 9.95 -24.76
C ALA A 134 -10.96 11.12 -25.21
N ASN A 135 -11.18 12.12 -24.34
CA ASN A 135 -11.97 13.31 -24.66
C ASN A 135 -11.37 14.16 -25.77
N LYS A 136 -10.04 14.28 -25.84
CA LYS A 136 -9.36 15.05 -26.89
C LYS A 136 -9.56 14.40 -28.27
N ILE A 137 -9.51 13.07 -28.33
CA ILE A 137 -9.76 12.31 -29.56
C ILE A 137 -11.22 12.45 -29.98
N ALA A 138 -12.17 12.26 -29.04
CA ALA A 138 -13.59 12.41 -29.31
C ALA A 138 -13.98 13.82 -29.80
N LYS A 139 -13.21 14.86 -29.43
CA LYS A 139 -13.39 16.23 -29.91
C LYS A 139 -12.69 16.53 -31.23
N SER A 140 -11.59 15.85 -31.57
CA SER A 140 -10.85 16.09 -32.81
C SER A 140 -11.45 15.37 -34.01
N TRP A 141 -12.18 14.28 -33.76
CA TRP A 141 -13.02 13.63 -34.77
C TRP A 141 -14.44 14.14 -34.57
N LYS A 142 -15.07 14.68 -35.62
CA LYS A 142 -16.54 14.73 -35.67
C LYS A 142 -16.99 13.27 -35.65
N CYS A 143 -17.23 12.69 -34.48
CA CYS A 143 -17.93 11.43 -34.38
C CYS A 143 -19.35 11.76 -34.91
N ASN A 144 -19.57 11.52 -36.21
CA ASN A 144 -20.82 11.78 -36.93
C ASN A 144 -21.96 10.93 -36.37
#